data_AF-A0A261XYS7-F1
#
_entry.id   AF-A0A261XYS7-F1
#
_cell.length_a   1.000
_cell.length_b   1.000
_cell.length_c   1.000
_cell.angle_alpha   90.00
_cell.angle_beta   90.00
_cell.angle_gamma   90.00
#
_symmetry.space_group_name_H-M   'P 1'
#
loop_
_entity.id
_entity.type
_entity.pdbx_description
1 polymer ?
#
loop_
_entity_poly.entity_id
_entity_poly.type
_entity_poly.pdbx_seq_one_letter_code
_entity_poly.pdbx_strand_id
1 'polypeptide(L)'
;MTESKIFSCVLVLGTLVMQAQAVEFGEKQARMLLIHGCLMIWAWIFMAFAGFVIVRFSNAWIKNFWFRGHAIIMAIFLGLPFVAAWALAYCTVPAPLRFLTPHGRLGAAVGILFILQILLGIFNRVHFLWKGSHDRVPWTNHLHAWLGRGTLLIGAVNVAFGLVTYVVPTPVYIVYGIVVGVFLVIIIVLQFKYGDTKRKHPHEAQSIDVEEMKWREPLRIEEGPDTKHSVYYLLEIYIMVYLADAVKRKSYESRKWVTLRAVVAIALLFATVAYAIKLGIDIAAEGNNGNRSVKLINEVHTNYTMPDVVICANYTSPLVYTCAFTMADLSSQNCQQFMTQTFSNPDPVSEFPYCTMFASNGNALFNRWTGIRSLGITVNMTSGLGPDNVQVQLFDHSANYVLTNKSCNQLTSDLVYQEACDQNIYFMSLHEQLFTSFTASIHQVLVQNGWATIGVGNQFTNESSIASSTEKEPWGTDQVIYGLLTVKPAAYVVQVQQDQRTHTILAAMGLLGGAYGVLAGIYVILWGQPHLQPIGVIERVSSFLESRLRGRQMSTSQSLPSYAEVVPPIHSKRSSNDQIHLLENAAFVRHMSDETIPNSNLRDLHQRLRVVETVLADFVIDLDKLSDKSAKTRS
;
A
#
# COMPACT_ATOMS: atom_id res chain seq x y z
N MET A 1 -24.72 -2.10 27.81
CA MET A 1 -24.43 -0.66 27.63
C MET A 1 -23.20 -0.40 26.72
N THR A 2 -22.84 -1.34 25.84
CA THR A 2 -21.53 -1.36 25.16
C THR A 2 -21.58 -1.42 23.63
N GLU A 3 -22.71 -1.73 22.99
CA GLU A 3 -22.79 -1.77 21.52
C GLU A 3 -23.19 -0.43 20.87
N SER A 4 -23.96 0.44 21.54
CA SER A 4 -24.40 1.70 20.91
C SER A 4 -23.30 2.77 20.79
N LYS A 5 -22.26 2.72 21.64
CA LYS A 5 -21.17 3.71 21.63
C LYS A 5 -20.16 3.49 20.48
N ILE A 6 -19.93 2.25 20.06
CA ILE A 6 -19.03 1.95 18.93
C ILE A 6 -19.68 2.38 17.61
N PHE A 7 -20.97 2.11 17.41
CA PHE A 7 -21.71 2.58 16.24
C PHE A 7 -21.82 4.11 16.20
N SER A 8 -21.99 4.76 17.34
CA SER A 8 -22.00 6.23 17.44
C SER A 8 -20.66 6.86 17.07
N CYS A 9 -19.53 6.21 17.42
CA CYS A 9 -18.20 6.70 17.05
C CYS A 9 -17.95 6.62 15.53
N VAL A 10 -18.42 5.56 14.86
CA VAL A 10 -18.34 5.42 13.39
C VAL A 10 -19.23 6.46 12.69
N LEU A 11 -20.41 6.76 13.23
CA LEU A 11 -21.31 7.78 12.68
C LEU A 11 -20.74 9.20 12.80
N VAL A 12 -20.16 9.53 13.96
CA VAL A 12 -19.57 10.86 14.24
C VAL A 12 -18.32 11.11 13.39
N LEU A 13 -17.48 10.08 13.21
CA LEU A 13 -16.35 10.15 12.27
C LEU A 13 -16.83 10.32 10.82
N GLY A 14 -17.92 9.65 10.44
CA GLY A 14 -18.54 9.82 9.12
C GLY A 14 -19.00 11.26 8.86
N THR A 15 -19.60 11.93 9.84
CA THR A 15 -20.06 13.33 9.70
C THR A 15 -18.94 14.34 9.56
N LEU A 16 -17.81 14.15 10.26
CA LEU A 16 -16.65 15.04 10.15
C LEU A 16 -15.93 14.89 8.80
N VAL A 17 -15.82 13.66 8.29
CA VAL A 17 -15.31 13.38 6.92
C VAL A 17 -16.19 14.04 5.87
N MET A 18 -17.51 13.95 6.04
CA MET A 18 -18.49 14.53 5.11
C MET A 18 -18.37 16.05 5.00
N GLN A 19 -18.13 16.76 6.11
CA GLN A 19 -18.00 18.22 6.12
C GLN A 19 -16.75 18.69 5.38
N ALA A 20 -15.61 18.00 5.54
CA ALA A 20 -14.37 18.35 4.85
C ALA A 20 -14.46 18.09 3.34
N GLN A 21 -15.07 16.98 2.92
CA GLN A 21 -15.14 16.59 1.49
C GLN A 21 -16.25 17.30 0.71
N ALA A 22 -17.33 17.74 1.38
CA ALA A 22 -18.43 18.47 0.73
C ALA A 22 -18.00 19.84 0.19
N VAL A 23 -16.95 20.43 0.76
CA VAL A 23 -16.38 21.72 0.34
C VAL A 23 -15.69 21.61 -1.03
N GLU A 24 -15.16 20.43 -1.39
CA GLU A 24 -14.34 20.24 -2.59
C GLU A 24 -15.12 19.60 -3.77
N PHE A 25 -16.00 18.63 -3.51
CA PHE A 25 -16.68 17.84 -4.56
C PHE A 25 -18.20 18.06 -4.65
N GLY A 26 -18.76 18.93 -3.81
CA GLY A 26 -20.21 19.05 -3.66
C GLY A 26 -20.80 17.86 -2.89
N GLU A 27 -21.83 18.15 -2.10
CA GLU A 27 -22.35 17.25 -1.07
C GLU A 27 -22.73 15.85 -1.59
N LYS A 28 -23.32 15.78 -2.79
CA LYS A 28 -23.76 14.51 -3.41
C LYS A 28 -22.57 13.62 -3.77
N GLN A 29 -21.49 14.17 -4.31
CA GLN A 29 -20.31 13.38 -4.71
C GLN A 29 -19.57 12.87 -3.46
N ALA A 30 -19.44 13.72 -2.43
CA ALA A 30 -18.85 13.32 -1.15
C ALA A 30 -19.60 12.13 -0.52
N ARG A 31 -20.94 12.15 -0.54
CA ARG A 31 -21.75 11.03 -0.02
C ARG A 31 -21.51 9.73 -0.80
N MET A 32 -21.42 9.81 -2.13
CA MET A 32 -21.18 8.63 -2.96
C MET A 32 -19.78 8.05 -2.76
N LEU A 33 -18.75 8.90 -2.60
CA LEU A 33 -17.38 8.49 -2.29
C LEU A 33 -17.28 7.83 -0.91
N LEU A 34 -18.00 8.35 0.10
CA LEU A 34 -18.07 7.72 1.41
C LEU A 34 -18.68 6.31 1.33
N ILE A 35 -19.80 6.15 0.60
CA ILE A 35 -20.45 4.85 0.40
C ILE A 35 -19.48 3.89 -0.31
N HIS A 36 -18.77 4.35 -1.34
CA HIS A 36 -17.74 3.55 -2.02
C HIS A 36 -16.67 3.05 -1.02
N GLY A 37 -16.12 3.94 -0.19
CA GLY A 37 -15.11 3.59 0.82
C GLY A 37 -15.61 2.54 1.81
N CYS A 38 -16.82 2.73 2.35
CA CYS A 38 -17.44 1.77 3.29
C CYS A 38 -17.64 0.39 2.66
N LEU A 39 -18.14 0.32 1.43
CA LEU A 39 -18.35 -0.94 0.71
C LEU A 39 -17.01 -1.64 0.39
N MET A 40 -15.97 -0.89 0.04
CA MET A 40 -14.64 -1.46 -0.23
C MET A 40 -13.97 -2.01 1.04
N ILE A 41 -14.10 -1.32 2.17
CA ILE A 41 -13.64 -1.84 3.48
C ILE A 41 -14.39 -3.13 3.82
N TRP A 42 -15.72 -3.14 3.69
CA TRP A 42 -16.52 -4.34 3.92
C TRP A 42 -16.08 -5.52 3.04
N ALA A 43 -15.95 -5.29 1.73
CA ALA A 43 -15.61 -6.33 0.77
C ALA A 43 -14.19 -6.89 1.00
N TRP A 44 -13.17 -6.02 1.09
CA TRP A 44 -11.77 -6.46 1.06
C TRP A 44 -11.17 -6.72 2.43
N ILE A 45 -11.64 -6.07 3.48
CA ILE A 45 -11.07 -6.24 4.83
C ILE A 45 -11.83 -7.32 5.59
N PHE A 46 -13.16 -7.35 5.50
CA PHE A 46 -13.96 -8.32 6.23
C PHE A 46 -14.28 -9.57 5.40
N MET A 47 -14.94 -9.41 4.26
CA MET A 47 -15.48 -10.56 3.51
C MET A 47 -14.40 -11.36 2.80
N ALA A 48 -13.41 -10.70 2.18
CA ALA A 48 -12.29 -11.40 1.55
C ALA A 48 -11.48 -12.21 2.57
N PHE A 49 -11.25 -11.63 3.75
CA PHE A 49 -10.60 -12.30 4.86
C PHE A 49 -11.42 -13.49 5.37
N ALA A 50 -12.72 -13.30 5.59
CA ALA A 50 -13.62 -14.38 6.02
C ALA A 50 -13.63 -15.53 5.01
N GLY A 51 -13.71 -15.23 3.72
CA GLY A 51 -13.66 -16.24 2.66
C GLY A 51 -12.32 -16.99 2.63
N PHE A 52 -11.20 -16.32 2.91
CA PHE A 52 -9.89 -16.96 3.08
C PHE A 52 -9.85 -17.91 4.30
N VAL A 53 -10.36 -17.46 5.45
CA VAL A 53 -10.42 -18.27 6.66
C VAL A 53 -11.28 -19.51 6.46
N ILE A 54 -12.46 -19.37 5.83
CA ILE A 54 -13.35 -20.49 5.57
C ILE A 54 -12.68 -21.52 4.66
N VAL A 55 -12.14 -21.13 3.51
CA VAL A 55 -11.57 -22.11 2.57
C VAL A 55 -10.37 -22.85 3.17
N ARG A 56 -9.60 -22.17 4.03
CA ARG A 56 -8.39 -22.72 4.61
C ARG A 56 -8.66 -23.60 5.83
N PHE A 57 -9.46 -23.11 6.78
CA PHE A 57 -9.55 -23.67 8.12
C PHE A 57 -10.89 -24.33 8.45
N SER A 58 -11.99 -23.99 7.74
CA SER A 58 -13.31 -24.49 8.15
C SER A 58 -13.50 -26.00 8.07
N ASN A 59 -12.69 -26.70 7.25
CA ASN A 59 -12.72 -28.16 7.22
C ASN A 59 -12.31 -28.82 8.56
N ALA A 60 -11.60 -28.09 9.43
CA ALA A 60 -11.28 -28.58 10.77
C ALA A 60 -12.51 -28.53 11.71
N TRP A 61 -13.55 -27.75 11.38
CA TRP A 61 -14.70 -27.50 12.25
C TRP A 61 -16.01 -28.05 11.68
N ILE A 62 -16.20 -27.90 10.36
CA ILE A 62 -17.45 -28.25 9.69
C ILE A 62 -17.12 -29.00 8.39
N LYS A 63 -17.40 -30.30 8.40
CA LYS A 63 -17.17 -31.18 7.25
C LYS A 63 -17.97 -30.69 6.04
N ASN A 64 -17.34 -30.63 4.87
CA ASN A 64 -17.96 -30.26 3.57
C ASN A 64 -18.46 -28.80 3.43
N PHE A 65 -18.33 -27.95 4.45
CA PHE A 65 -18.80 -26.56 4.38
C PHE A 65 -17.83 -25.63 3.65
N TRP A 66 -16.52 -25.92 3.70
CA TRP A 66 -15.45 -25.05 3.22
C TRP A 66 -15.66 -24.49 1.81
N PHE A 67 -16.11 -25.32 0.86
CA PHE A 67 -16.29 -24.92 -0.52
C PHE A 67 -17.52 -24.03 -0.69
N ARG A 68 -18.67 -24.47 -0.16
CA ARG A 68 -19.95 -23.74 -0.30
C ARG A 68 -19.88 -22.40 0.43
N GLY A 69 -19.35 -22.40 1.65
CA GLY A 69 -19.17 -21.18 2.44
C GLY A 69 -18.23 -20.18 1.75
N HIS A 70 -17.10 -20.65 1.24
CA HIS A 70 -16.18 -19.79 0.48
C HIS A 70 -16.84 -19.20 -0.75
N ALA A 71 -17.51 -20.02 -1.57
CA ALA A 71 -18.16 -19.55 -2.79
C ALA A 71 -19.27 -18.52 -2.49
N ILE A 72 -20.11 -18.75 -1.47
CA ILE A 72 -21.18 -17.84 -1.08
C ILE A 72 -20.61 -16.50 -0.59
N ILE A 73 -19.61 -16.52 0.30
CA ILE A 73 -18.98 -15.30 0.79
C ILE A 73 -18.32 -14.51 -0.35
N MET A 74 -17.55 -15.18 -1.22
CA MET A 74 -16.84 -14.49 -2.30
C MET A 74 -17.79 -13.94 -3.37
N ALA A 75 -18.84 -14.67 -3.74
CA ALA A 75 -19.76 -14.23 -4.79
C ALA A 75 -20.76 -13.17 -4.30
N ILE A 76 -21.41 -13.42 -3.16
CA ILE A 76 -22.52 -12.59 -2.69
C ILE A 76 -22.00 -11.45 -1.82
N PHE A 77 -21.29 -11.79 -0.74
CA PHE A 77 -20.93 -10.82 0.28
C PHE A 77 -19.71 -9.96 -0.07
N LEU A 78 -18.80 -10.47 -0.90
CA LEU A 78 -17.71 -9.68 -1.46
C LEU A 78 -18.07 -9.16 -2.85
N GLY A 79 -18.48 -10.04 -3.77
CA GLY A 79 -18.68 -9.71 -5.18
C GLY A 79 -19.72 -8.62 -5.44
N LEU A 80 -20.92 -8.73 -4.86
CA LEU A 80 -21.96 -7.72 -5.08
C LEU A 80 -21.58 -6.34 -4.52
N PRO A 81 -21.12 -6.19 -3.25
CA PRO A 81 -20.63 -4.92 -2.76
C PRO A 81 -19.45 -4.35 -3.55
N PHE A 82 -18.52 -5.20 -3.98
CA PHE A 82 -17.37 -4.79 -4.77
C PHE A 82 -17.79 -4.16 -6.12
N VAL A 83 -18.68 -4.83 -6.87
CA VAL A 83 -19.17 -4.32 -8.15
C VAL A 83 -19.96 -3.03 -7.97
N ALA A 84 -20.83 -2.96 -6.95
CA ALA A 84 -21.60 -1.76 -6.63
C ALA A 84 -20.68 -0.58 -6.28
N ALA A 85 -19.68 -0.81 -5.42
CA ALA A 85 -18.71 0.21 -5.05
C ALA A 85 -17.88 0.66 -6.25
N TRP A 86 -17.46 -0.27 -7.11
CA TRP A 86 -16.70 0.07 -8.32
C TRP A 86 -17.52 0.93 -9.29
N ALA A 87 -18.80 0.61 -9.48
CA ALA A 87 -19.72 1.41 -10.28
C ALA A 87 -19.92 2.82 -9.69
N LEU A 88 -20.05 2.94 -8.36
CA LEU A 88 -20.14 4.24 -7.69
C LEU A 88 -18.89 5.11 -7.94
N ALA A 89 -17.68 4.54 -7.82
CA ALA A 89 -16.44 5.26 -8.13
C ALA A 89 -16.36 5.68 -9.61
N TYR A 90 -16.77 4.80 -10.52
CA TYR A 90 -16.76 5.08 -11.95
C TYR A 90 -17.70 6.22 -12.34
N CYS A 91 -18.88 6.29 -11.72
CA CYS A 91 -19.88 7.32 -11.98
C CYS A 91 -19.57 8.66 -11.28
N THR A 92 -18.84 8.64 -10.17
CA THR A 92 -18.50 9.85 -9.40
C THR A 92 -17.27 10.56 -9.91
N VAL A 93 -16.24 9.82 -10.33
CA VAL A 93 -14.97 10.41 -10.75
C VAL A 93 -15.00 10.75 -12.25
N PRO A 94 -14.65 11.98 -12.65
CA PRO A 94 -14.58 12.37 -14.06
C PRO A 94 -13.60 11.50 -14.85
N ALA A 95 -13.96 11.17 -16.10
CA ALA A 95 -13.18 10.28 -16.97
C ALA A 95 -11.66 10.53 -17.01
N PRO A 96 -11.15 11.77 -17.15
CA PRO A 96 -9.70 12.01 -17.20
C PRO A 96 -8.98 11.68 -15.88
N LEU A 97 -9.69 11.68 -14.75
CA LEU A 97 -9.10 11.51 -13.41
C LEU A 97 -9.23 10.09 -12.85
N ARG A 98 -10.08 9.23 -13.43
CA ARG A 98 -10.45 7.90 -12.88
C ARG A 98 -9.26 6.99 -12.57
N PHE A 99 -8.19 7.06 -13.37
CA PHE A 99 -7.04 6.17 -13.26
C PHE A 99 -5.71 6.92 -13.13
N LEU A 100 -5.75 8.22 -12.81
CA LEU A 100 -4.51 8.99 -12.61
C LEU A 100 -3.86 8.63 -11.28
N THR A 101 -4.67 8.42 -10.24
CA THR A 101 -4.19 8.14 -8.89
C THR A 101 -3.65 6.70 -8.78
N PRO A 102 -2.66 6.44 -7.89
CA PRO A 102 -2.19 5.09 -7.60
C PRO A 102 -3.33 4.16 -7.12
N HIS A 103 -4.26 4.70 -6.33
CA HIS A 103 -5.47 4.00 -5.89
C HIS A 103 -6.36 3.56 -7.08
N GLY A 104 -6.62 4.45 -8.05
CA GLY A 104 -7.42 4.11 -9.23
C GLY A 104 -6.78 3.00 -10.07
N ARG A 105 -5.46 3.07 -10.29
CA ARG A 105 -4.70 2.05 -11.04
C ARG A 105 -4.67 0.69 -10.34
N LEU A 106 -4.38 0.67 -9.04
CA LEU A 106 -4.39 -0.57 -8.25
C LEU A 106 -5.80 -1.15 -8.12
N GLY A 107 -6.83 -0.32 -7.94
CA GLY A 107 -8.22 -0.74 -7.91
C GLY A 107 -8.66 -1.43 -9.20
N ALA A 108 -8.26 -0.90 -10.36
CA ALA A 108 -8.52 -1.54 -11.65
C ALA A 108 -7.82 -2.91 -11.75
N ALA A 109 -6.55 -3.00 -11.33
CA ALA A 109 -5.82 -4.27 -11.32
C ALA A 109 -6.49 -5.31 -10.40
N VAL A 110 -6.93 -4.89 -9.20
CA VAL A 110 -7.70 -5.75 -8.28
C VAL A 110 -9.01 -6.23 -8.91
N GLY A 111 -9.71 -5.37 -9.66
CA GLY A 111 -10.91 -5.75 -10.40
C GLY A 111 -10.66 -6.84 -11.45
N ILE A 112 -9.58 -6.71 -12.23
CA ILE A 112 -9.17 -7.73 -13.21
C ILE A 112 -8.83 -9.05 -12.50
N LEU A 113 -8.04 -8.98 -11.43
CA LEU A 113 -7.65 -10.16 -10.65
C LEU A 113 -8.87 -10.83 -9.99
N PHE A 114 -9.87 -10.06 -9.56
CA PHE A 114 -11.11 -10.59 -8.99
C PHE A 114 -11.90 -11.40 -10.03
N ILE A 115 -12.06 -10.88 -11.25
CA ILE A 115 -12.71 -11.62 -12.36
C ILE A 115 -11.93 -12.89 -12.67
N LEU A 116 -10.60 -12.81 -12.77
CA LEU A 116 -9.75 -13.98 -13.01
C LEU A 116 -9.89 -15.03 -11.90
N GLN A 117 -10.02 -14.60 -10.64
CA GLN A 117 -10.27 -15.50 -9.51
C GLN A 117 -11.60 -16.25 -9.63
N ILE A 118 -12.67 -15.57 -10.06
CA ILE A 118 -13.97 -16.20 -10.30
C ILE A 118 -13.84 -17.25 -11.41
N LEU A 119 -13.23 -16.89 -12.54
CA LEU A 119 -13.05 -17.80 -13.67
C LEU A 119 -12.24 -19.05 -13.27
N LEU A 120 -11.14 -18.87 -12.54
CA LEU A 120 -10.33 -19.96 -12.02
C LEU A 120 -11.11 -20.84 -11.02
N GLY A 121 -11.93 -20.24 -10.16
CA GLY A 121 -12.79 -20.97 -9.22
C GLY A 121 -13.82 -21.85 -9.93
N ILE A 122 -14.48 -21.32 -10.96
CA ILE A 122 -15.43 -22.05 -11.80
C ILE A 122 -14.71 -23.17 -12.56
N PHE A 123 -13.58 -22.86 -13.19
CA PHE A 123 -12.78 -23.84 -13.94
C PHE A 123 -12.35 -25.01 -13.06
N ASN A 124 -11.84 -24.73 -11.86
CA ASN A 124 -11.46 -25.77 -10.89
C ASN A 124 -12.67 -26.66 -10.56
N ARG A 125 -13.85 -26.07 -10.31
CA ARG A 125 -15.07 -26.83 -10.02
C ARG A 125 -15.44 -27.74 -11.19
N VAL A 126 -15.46 -27.24 -12.43
CA VAL A 126 -15.80 -28.03 -13.62
C VAL A 126 -14.78 -29.16 -13.82
N HIS A 127 -13.49 -28.87 -13.68
CA HIS A 127 -12.44 -29.87 -13.81
C HIS A 127 -12.57 -30.99 -12.76
N PHE A 128 -12.90 -30.65 -11.51
CA PHE A 128 -13.14 -31.66 -10.46
C PHE A 128 -14.39 -32.50 -10.72
N LEU A 129 -15.46 -31.92 -11.29
CA LEU A 129 -16.66 -32.67 -11.65
C LEU A 129 -16.43 -33.61 -12.83
N TRP A 130 -15.62 -33.22 -13.81
CA TRP A 130 -15.42 -34.00 -15.03
C TRP A 130 -14.47 -35.18 -14.85
N LYS A 131 -13.41 -35.04 -14.07
CA LYS A 131 -12.32 -36.03 -14.05
C LYS A 131 -12.56 -37.24 -13.13
N GLY A 132 -13.56 -37.19 -12.23
CA GLY A 132 -14.01 -38.30 -11.38
C GLY A 132 -13.00 -38.84 -10.34
N SER A 133 -11.69 -38.79 -10.63
CA SER A 133 -10.59 -39.23 -9.76
C SER A 133 -9.93 -38.05 -9.05
N HIS A 134 -9.65 -38.26 -7.77
CA HIS A 134 -9.06 -37.30 -6.82
C HIS A 134 -7.53 -37.41 -6.73
N ASP A 135 -6.88 -38.20 -7.58
CA ASP A 135 -5.50 -38.62 -7.34
C ASP A 135 -4.47 -37.50 -7.45
N ARG A 136 -4.82 -36.38 -8.10
CA ARG A 136 -3.95 -35.19 -8.14
C ARG A 136 -4.73 -33.89 -8.24
N VAL A 137 -4.45 -32.98 -7.30
CA VAL A 137 -4.96 -31.60 -7.34
C VAL A 137 -4.41 -30.90 -8.60
N PRO A 138 -5.27 -30.31 -9.46
CA PRO A 138 -4.83 -29.66 -10.69
C PRO A 138 -3.98 -28.42 -10.40
N TRP A 139 -3.05 -28.10 -11.30
CA TRP A 139 -2.18 -26.92 -11.18
C TRP A 139 -2.98 -25.60 -11.10
N THR A 140 -4.15 -25.55 -11.74
CA THR A 140 -5.08 -24.41 -11.70
C THR A 140 -5.62 -24.12 -10.30
N ASN A 141 -5.68 -25.12 -9.42
CA ASN A 141 -6.04 -24.92 -8.02
C ASN A 141 -4.90 -24.24 -7.24
N HIS A 142 -3.64 -24.57 -7.54
CA HIS A 142 -2.50 -23.86 -6.96
C HIS A 142 -2.44 -22.41 -7.45
N LEU A 143 -2.66 -22.18 -8.74
CA LEU A 143 -2.74 -20.83 -9.29
C LEU A 143 -3.87 -20.02 -8.65
N HIS A 144 -5.07 -20.60 -8.54
CA HIS A 144 -6.20 -19.96 -7.87
C HIS A 144 -5.86 -19.57 -6.43
N ALA A 145 -5.26 -20.50 -5.65
CA ALA A 145 -4.91 -20.25 -4.26
C ALA A 145 -3.85 -19.14 -4.10
N TRP A 146 -2.80 -19.12 -4.92
CA TRP A 146 -1.76 -18.09 -4.84
C TRP A 146 -2.24 -16.74 -5.34
N LEU A 147 -2.94 -16.72 -6.48
CA LEU A 147 -3.48 -15.48 -7.04
C LEU A 147 -4.55 -14.90 -6.10
N GLY A 148 -5.36 -15.73 -5.43
CA GLY A 148 -6.34 -15.27 -4.43
C GLY A 148 -5.68 -14.61 -3.20
N ARG A 149 -4.55 -15.14 -2.73
CA ARG A 149 -3.76 -14.50 -1.64
C ARG A 149 -3.17 -13.17 -2.08
N GLY A 150 -2.62 -13.12 -3.30
CA GLY A 150 -2.12 -11.89 -3.90
C GLY A 150 -3.22 -10.85 -4.01
N THR A 151 -4.38 -11.21 -4.54
CA THR A 151 -5.53 -10.31 -4.68
C THR A 151 -6.04 -9.81 -3.33
N LEU A 152 -6.10 -10.67 -2.29
CA LEU A 152 -6.47 -10.25 -0.93
C LEU A 152 -5.51 -9.17 -0.40
N LEU A 153 -4.20 -9.38 -0.56
CA LEU A 153 -3.19 -8.43 -0.09
C LEU A 153 -3.25 -7.11 -0.87
N ILE A 154 -3.30 -7.16 -2.20
CA ILE A 154 -3.37 -5.97 -3.06
C ILE A 154 -4.69 -5.22 -2.79
N GLY A 155 -5.80 -5.93 -2.59
CA GLY A 155 -7.09 -5.35 -2.23
C GLY A 155 -7.03 -4.59 -0.90
N ALA A 156 -6.44 -5.18 0.13
CA ALA A 156 -6.23 -4.51 1.41
C ALA A 156 -5.35 -3.25 1.26
N VAL A 157 -4.21 -3.36 0.58
CA VAL A 157 -3.32 -2.21 0.31
C VAL A 157 -4.04 -1.11 -0.49
N ASN A 158 -4.88 -1.49 -1.45
CA ASN A 158 -5.63 -0.53 -2.24
C ASN A 158 -6.64 0.25 -1.41
N VAL A 159 -7.25 -0.37 -0.38
CA VAL A 159 -8.10 0.34 0.59
C VAL A 159 -7.28 1.39 1.35
N ALA A 160 -6.05 1.05 1.79
CA ALA A 160 -5.18 2.02 2.46
C ALA A 160 -4.84 3.22 1.56
N PHE A 161 -4.53 2.98 0.28
CA PHE A 161 -4.31 4.07 -0.68
C PHE A 161 -5.57 4.92 -0.90
N GLY A 162 -6.76 4.33 -0.87
CA GLY A 162 -8.02 5.07 -0.93
C GLY A 162 -8.18 6.02 0.25
N LEU A 163 -7.92 5.54 1.47
CA LEU A 163 -7.98 6.37 2.68
C LEU A 163 -7.00 7.57 2.63
N VAL A 164 -5.80 7.36 2.08
CA VAL A 164 -4.81 8.43 1.91
C VAL A 164 -5.20 9.40 0.81
N THR A 165 -5.64 8.90 -0.35
CA THR A 165 -6.01 9.72 -1.52
C THR A 165 -7.16 10.67 -1.20
N TYR A 166 -8.10 10.23 -0.38
CA TYR A 166 -9.27 11.02 0.00
C TYR A 166 -9.13 11.71 1.36
N VAL A 167 -7.89 11.81 1.87
CA VAL A 167 -7.51 12.55 3.08
C VAL A 167 -8.43 12.24 4.27
N VAL A 168 -8.68 10.95 4.49
CA VAL A 168 -9.53 10.50 5.59
C VAL A 168 -8.82 10.83 6.92
N PRO A 169 -9.53 11.29 7.97
CA PRO A 169 -8.95 11.62 9.25
C PRO A 169 -8.07 10.50 9.81
N THR A 170 -6.93 10.88 10.40
CA THR A 170 -5.94 9.97 10.97
C THR A 170 -6.53 8.88 11.88
N PRO A 171 -7.54 9.15 12.75
CA PRO A 171 -8.13 8.10 13.57
C PRO A 171 -8.72 6.93 12.77
N VAL A 172 -9.34 7.19 11.61
CA VAL A 172 -9.91 6.13 10.76
C VAL A 172 -8.80 5.26 10.18
N TYR A 173 -7.69 5.87 9.75
CA TYR A 173 -6.53 5.16 9.24
C TYR A 173 -5.89 4.25 10.32
N ILE A 174 -5.81 4.75 11.56
CA ILE A 174 -5.33 3.96 12.71
C ILE A 174 -6.25 2.76 12.97
N VAL A 175 -7.57 2.96 13.00
CA VAL A 175 -8.55 1.89 13.19
C VAL A 175 -8.43 0.83 12.09
N TYR A 176 -8.32 1.27 10.83
CA TYR A 176 -8.07 0.37 9.70
C TYR A 176 -6.80 -0.48 9.93
N GLY A 177 -5.68 0.13 10.33
CA GLY A 177 -4.44 -0.58 10.62
C GLY A 177 -4.58 -1.60 11.74
N ILE A 178 -5.27 -1.25 12.83
CA ILE A 178 -5.55 -2.16 13.95
C ILE A 178 -6.37 -3.35 13.48
N VAL A 179 -7.44 -3.12 12.71
CA VAL A 179 -8.32 -4.20 12.20
C VAL A 179 -7.55 -5.16 11.30
N VAL A 180 -6.75 -4.65 10.35
CA VAL A 180 -5.91 -5.49 9.50
C VAL A 180 -4.88 -6.26 10.33
N GLY A 181 -4.25 -5.62 11.32
CA GLY A 181 -3.31 -6.27 12.24
C GLY A 181 -3.95 -7.41 13.03
N VAL A 182 -5.13 -7.19 13.61
CA VAL A 182 -5.90 -8.24 14.32
C VAL A 182 -6.21 -9.41 13.38
N PHE A 183 -6.63 -9.14 12.15
CA PHE A 183 -6.87 -10.17 11.16
C PHE A 183 -5.61 -10.99 10.81
N LEU A 184 -4.45 -10.34 10.67
CA LEU A 184 -3.18 -11.05 10.48
C LEU A 184 -2.85 -11.96 11.67
N VAL A 185 -3.02 -11.46 12.90
CA VAL A 185 -2.83 -12.28 14.12
C VAL A 185 -3.76 -13.49 14.13
N ILE A 186 -5.04 -13.31 13.77
CA ILE A 186 -6.01 -14.41 13.67
C ILE A 186 -5.54 -15.45 12.64
N ILE A 187 -5.10 -15.05 11.44
CA ILE A 187 -4.58 -15.99 10.44
C ILE A 187 -3.40 -16.77 11.00
N ILE A 188 -2.46 -16.08 11.65
CA ILE A 188 -1.25 -16.70 12.21
C ILE A 188 -1.65 -17.76 13.25
N VAL A 189 -2.50 -17.40 14.22
CA VAL A 189 -2.99 -18.32 15.26
C VAL A 189 -3.72 -19.52 14.65
N LEU A 190 -4.61 -19.29 13.69
CA LEU A 190 -5.34 -20.37 13.01
C LEU A 190 -4.42 -21.28 12.19
N GLN A 191 -3.40 -20.71 11.55
CA GLN A 191 -2.41 -21.46 10.78
C GLN A 191 -1.54 -22.34 11.68
N PHE A 192 -1.17 -21.88 12.87
CA PHE A 192 -0.48 -22.73 13.85
C PHE A 192 -1.38 -23.83 14.41
N LYS A 193 -2.62 -23.51 14.78
CA LYS A 193 -3.53 -24.46 15.43
C LYS A 193 -4.09 -25.53 14.50
N TYR A 194 -4.43 -25.17 13.26
CA TYR A 194 -5.16 -26.03 12.33
C TYR A 194 -4.45 -26.25 10.98
N GLY A 195 -3.25 -25.69 10.79
CA GLY A 195 -2.53 -25.75 9.51
C GLY A 195 -2.10 -27.16 9.10
N ASP A 196 -1.76 -28.01 10.08
CA ASP A 196 -1.19 -29.34 9.84
C ASP A 196 -2.23 -30.48 9.78
N THR A 197 -3.49 -30.20 10.14
CA THR A 197 -4.53 -31.22 10.27
C THR A 197 -4.88 -31.93 8.95
N LYS A 198 -4.50 -31.36 7.79
CA LYS A 198 -4.75 -31.93 6.45
C LYS A 198 -3.72 -32.98 5.98
N ARG A 199 -2.64 -33.26 6.74
CA ARG A 199 -1.57 -34.17 6.27
C ARG A 199 -1.64 -35.62 6.76
N LYS A 200 -2.52 -35.95 7.70
CA LYS A 200 -2.78 -37.35 8.05
C LYS A 200 -3.76 -37.95 7.03
N HIS A 201 -3.26 -38.23 5.82
CA HIS A 201 -3.98 -39.15 4.93
C HIS A 201 -4.00 -40.54 5.59
N PRO A 202 -5.15 -41.21 5.66
CA PRO A 202 -5.30 -42.53 6.31
C PRO A 202 -4.64 -43.68 5.54
N HIS A 203 -3.89 -43.43 4.45
CA HIS A 203 -3.31 -44.48 3.63
C HIS A 203 -2.24 -45.31 4.37
N GLU A 204 -1.63 -44.79 5.43
CA GLU A 204 -0.67 -45.55 6.26
C GLU A 204 -1.34 -46.34 7.38
N ALA A 205 -2.65 -46.16 7.59
CA ALA A 205 -3.43 -46.95 8.56
C ALA A 205 -4.12 -48.17 7.92
N GLN A 206 -3.98 -48.36 6.59
CA GLN A 206 -4.70 -49.42 5.86
C GLN A 206 -3.79 -50.49 5.24
N SER A 207 -2.47 -50.36 5.39
CA SER A 207 -1.49 -51.39 4.99
C SER A 207 -0.67 -51.94 6.15
N ILE A 208 -1.04 -51.63 7.40
CA ILE A 208 -0.58 -52.43 8.54
C ILE A 208 -1.52 -53.63 8.57
N ASP A 209 -0.98 -54.78 8.20
CA ASP A 209 -1.64 -56.06 8.04
C ASP A 209 -2.69 -56.33 9.14
N VAL A 210 -3.92 -56.56 8.70
CA VAL A 210 -5.02 -57.11 9.52
C VAL A 210 -4.65 -58.50 10.08
N GLU A 211 -3.54 -59.09 9.67
CA GLU A 211 -3.03 -60.36 10.17
C GLU A 211 -2.03 -60.25 11.34
N GLU A 212 -1.43 -59.08 11.61
CA GLU A 212 -0.43 -58.93 12.68
C GLU A 212 -0.97 -58.30 13.98
N MET A 213 -2.24 -57.85 13.99
CA MET A 213 -2.89 -57.22 15.15
C MET A 213 -3.60 -58.19 16.11
N LYS A 214 -3.15 -59.46 16.22
CA LYS A 214 -3.73 -60.43 17.17
C LYS A 214 -2.95 -60.61 18.49
N TRP A 215 -1.73 -60.08 18.65
CA TRP A 215 -0.90 -60.41 19.82
C TRP A 215 -0.03 -59.29 20.44
N ARG A 216 -0.37 -58.01 20.30
CA ARG A 216 0.31 -56.97 21.13
C ARG A 216 -0.64 -56.39 22.16
N GLU A 217 -0.37 -56.69 23.41
CA GLU A 217 -0.94 -56.04 24.59
C GLU A 217 -0.86 -54.51 24.47
N PRO A 218 -1.83 -53.79 25.04
CA PRO A 218 -1.88 -52.33 24.98
C PRO A 218 -0.70 -51.73 25.75
N LEU A 219 0.31 -51.29 25.01
CA LEU A 219 1.35 -50.41 25.52
C LEU A 219 0.70 -49.10 25.99
N ARG A 220 0.74 -48.91 27.30
CA ARG A 220 0.30 -47.73 28.05
C ARG A 220 0.97 -46.48 27.45
N ILE A 221 0.18 -45.62 26.81
CA ILE A 221 0.63 -44.32 26.32
C ILE A 221 0.77 -43.42 27.54
N GLU A 222 2.01 -43.11 27.93
CA GLU A 222 2.29 -42.03 28.87
C GLU A 222 1.96 -40.69 28.19
N GLU A 223 0.97 -39.99 28.75
CA GLU A 223 0.66 -38.60 28.41
C GLU A 223 1.82 -37.71 28.89
N GLY A 224 2.69 -37.31 27.97
CA GLY A 224 3.74 -36.34 28.22
C GLY A 224 3.18 -34.92 28.42
N PRO A 225 3.73 -34.13 29.36
CA PRO A 225 3.19 -32.84 29.74
C PRO A 225 3.58 -31.70 28.79
N ASP A 226 2.69 -30.71 28.74
CA ASP A 226 2.92 -29.29 28.43
C ASP A 226 3.18 -28.83 26.99
N THR A 227 2.08 -28.50 26.31
CA THR A 227 2.03 -27.58 25.16
C THR A 227 1.77 -26.11 25.56
N LYS A 228 2.07 -25.72 26.81
CA LYS A 228 1.68 -24.40 27.35
C LYS A 228 2.66 -23.23 27.12
N HIS A 229 3.78 -23.39 26.42
CA HIS A 229 4.82 -22.35 26.34
C HIS A 229 4.93 -21.52 25.03
N SER A 230 3.94 -21.53 24.13
CA SER A 230 4.16 -21.03 22.76
C SER A 230 3.72 -19.59 22.43
N VAL A 231 3.28 -18.75 23.38
CA VAL A 231 2.65 -17.46 23.02
C VAL A 231 3.53 -16.22 23.26
N TYR A 232 4.58 -16.28 24.09
CA TYR A 232 5.36 -15.08 24.45
C TYR A 232 6.63 -14.79 23.62
N TYR A 233 6.97 -15.62 22.64
CA TYR A 233 8.24 -15.50 21.87
C TYR A 233 8.06 -14.94 20.44
N LEU A 234 6.98 -14.19 20.17
CA LEU A 234 6.46 -14.03 18.81
C LEU A 234 7.26 -13.12 17.84
N LEU A 235 8.25 -12.34 18.30
CA LEU A 235 9.06 -11.51 17.39
C LEU A 235 10.51 -12.03 17.22
N GLU A 236 11.12 -12.59 18.26
CA GLU A 236 12.47 -13.17 18.17
C GLU A 236 12.50 -14.51 17.39
N ILE A 237 11.35 -15.19 17.29
CA ILE A 237 11.27 -16.51 16.66
C ILE A 237 11.40 -16.47 15.13
N TYR A 238 10.96 -15.44 14.41
CA TYR A 238 10.88 -15.58 12.94
C TYR A 238 12.25 -15.63 12.25
N ILE A 239 13.21 -14.81 12.67
CA ILE A 239 14.59 -14.85 12.15
C ILE A 239 15.27 -16.17 12.57
N MET A 240 15.08 -16.56 13.83
CA MET A 240 15.62 -17.81 14.38
C MET A 240 15.01 -19.04 13.72
N VAL A 241 13.75 -19.00 13.28
CA VAL A 241 13.07 -20.10 12.59
C VAL A 241 13.65 -20.33 11.21
N TYR A 242 13.98 -19.27 10.44
CA TYR A 242 14.63 -19.46 9.14
C TYR A 242 16.02 -20.06 9.28
N LEU A 243 16.81 -19.60 10.26
CA LEU A 243 18.13 -20.18 10.53
C LEU A 243 18.03 -21.61 11.05
N ALA A 244 17.11 -21.88 11.98
CA ALA A 244 16.89 -23.21 12.52
C ALA A 244 16.43 -24.20 11.44
N ASP A 245 15.50 -23.79 10.57
CA ASP A 245 15.05 -24.60 9.43
C ASP A 245 16.16 -24.75 8.38
N ALA A 246 16.97 -23.72 8.15
CA ALA A 246 18.11 -23.79 7.24
C ALA A 246 19.11 -24.86 7.67
N VAL A 247 19.38 -24.97 8.98
CA VAL A 247 20.33 -25.94 9.56
C VAL A 247 19.70 -27.33 9.74
N LYS A 248 18.37 -27.42 9.84
CA LYS A 248 17.67 -28.71 10.01
C LYS A 248 17.79 -29.57 8.75
N ARG A 249 18.63 -30.61 8.83
CA ARG A 249 18.81 -31.57 7.75
C ARG A 249 17.53 -32.37 7.50
N LYS A 250 17.05 -32.37 6.26
CA LYS A 250 15.98 -33.28 5.83
C LYS A 250 16.57 -34.68 5.54
N SER A 251 15.80 -35.74 5.76
CA SER A 251 16.26 -37.13 5.63
C SER A 251 16.84 -37.46 4.25
N TYR A 252 16.34 -36.80 3.21
CA TYR A 252 16.74 -36.98 1.81
C TYR A 252 17.82 -35.98 1.34
N GLU A 253 18.29 -35.07 2.20
CA GLU A 253 19.17 -33.98 1.80
C GLU A 253 20.66 -34.31 2.10
N SER A 254 21.53 -34.03 1.13
CA SER A 254 22.97 -34.18 1.30
C SER A 254 23.54 -33.12 2.25
N ARG A 255 24.61 -33.43 2.97
CA ARG A 255 25.26 -32.45 3.88
C ARG A 255 25.64 -31.16 3.15
N LYS A 256 26.09 -31.25 1.89
CA LYS A 256 26.49 -30.09 1.07
C LYS A 256 25.34 -29.12 0.85
N TRP A 257 24.12 -29.62 0.59
CA TRP A 257 22.95 -28.78 0.37
C TRP A 257 22.48 -28.09 1.64
N VAL A 258 22.51 -28.80 2.78
CA VAL A 258 22.23 -28.19 4.10
C VAL A 258 23.23 -27.08 4.39
N THR A 259 24.53 -27.31 4.16
CA THR A 259 25.57 -26.29 4.36
C THR A 259 25.33 -25.08 3.46
N LEU A 260 25.04 -25.29 2.17
CA LEU A 260 24.77 -24.19 1.23
C LEU A 260 23.53 -23.37 1.66
N ARG A 261 22.45 -24.04 2.05
CA ARG A 261 21.22 -23.39 2.52
C ARG A 261 21.48 -22.57 3.80
N ALA A 262 22.23 -23.12 4.75
CA ALA A 262 22.64 -22.41 5.95
C ALA A 262 23.51 -21.18 5.64
N VAL A 263 24.50 -21.30 4.74
CA VAL A 263 25.35 -20.18 4.30
C VAL A 263 24.52 -19.08 3.64
N VAL A 264 23.60 -19.44 2.74
CA VAL A 264 22.69 -18.46 2.10
C VAL A 264 21.80 -17.79 3.14
N ALA A 265 21.20 -18.54 4.07
CA ALA A 265 20.36 -17.97 5.13
C ALA A 265 21.13 -16.98 6.01
N ILE A 266 22.37 -17.33 6.41
CA ILE A 266 23.25 -16.47 7.19
C ILE A 266 23.62 -15.20 6.39
N ALA A 267 23.96 -15.33 5.10
CA ALA A 267 24.29 -14.19 4.25
C ALA A 267 23.10 -13.22 4.10
N LEU A 268 21.88 -13.75 3.90
CA LEU A 268 20.66 -12.93 3.82
C LEU A 268 20.36 -12.22 5.16
N LEU A 269 20.62 -12.88 6.29
CA LEU A 269 20.50 -12.25 7.61
C LEU A 269 21.50 -11.10 7.77
N PHE A 270 22.78 -11.33 7.45
CA PHE A 270 23.79 -10.26 7.50
C PHE A 270 23.43 -9.08 6.60
N ALA A 271 22.92 -9.33 5.39
CA ALA A 271 22.43 -8.28 4.50
C ALA A 271 21.28 -7.48 5.12
N THR A 272 20.35 -8.17 5.80
CA THR A 272 19.22 -7.51 6.49
C THR A 272 19.69 -6.66 7.67
N VAL A 273 20.62 -7.17 8.49
CA VAL A 273 21.20 -6.43 9.63
C VAL A 273 22.01 -5.23 9.14
N ALA A 274 22.84 -5.39 8.11
CA ALA A 274 23.60 -4.30 7.51
C ALA A 274 22.67 -3.20 6.97
N TYR A 275 21.56 -3.58 6.33
CA TYR A 275 20.56 -2.63 5.86
C TYR A 275 19.85 -1.90 7.02
N ALA A 276 19.52 -2.60 8.10
CA ALA A 276 18.96 -1.98 9.31
C ALA A 276 19.92 -0.96 9.94
N ILE A 277 21.21 -1.28 10.03
CA ILE A 277 22.25 -0.37 10.51
C ILE A 277 22.32 0.87 9.60
N LYS A 278 22.32 0.67 8.28
CA LYS A 278 22.32 1.78 7.31
C LYS A 278 21.13 2.71 7.51
N LEU A 279 19.92 2.17 7.64
CA LEU A 279 18.71 2.96 7.91
C LEU A 279 18.80 3.72 9.24
N GLY A 280 19.38 3.12 10.28
CA GLY A 280 19.62 3.79 11.56
C GLY A 280 20.60 4.96 11.45
N ILE A 281 21.67 4.81 10.65
CA ILE A 281 22.65 5.87 10.37
C ILE A 281 21.97 7.02 9.62
N ASP A 282 21.14 6.74 8.61
CA ASP A 282 20.42 7.78 7.86
C ASP A 282 19.49 8.60 8.77
N ILE A 283 18.73 7.94 9.64
CA ILE A 283 17.85 8.61 10.62
C ILE A 283 18.66 9.50 11.57
N ALA A 284 19.79 9.00 12.08
CA ALA A 284 20.65 9.75 12.98
C ALA A 284 21.30 10.96 12.28
N ALA A 285 21.75 10.79 11.03
CA ALA A 285 22.34 11.86 10.23
C ALA A 285 21.33 12.97 9.91
N GLU A 286 20.08 12.61 9.57
CA GLU A 286 19.02 13.60 9.31
C GLU A 286 18.67 14.39 10.57
N GLY A 287 18.63 13.72 11.74
CA GLY A 287 18.39 14.37 13.03
C GLY A 287 19.43 15.44 13.38
N ASN A 288 20.70 15.23 13.00
CA ASN A 288 21.80 16.16 13.30
C ASN A 288 21.92 17.28 12.26
N ASN A 289 21.70 16.98 10.97
CA ASN A 289 21.91 17.94 9.89
C ASN A 289 20.70 18.86 9.66
N GLY A 290 19.54 18.54 10.24
CA GLY A 290 18.32 19.32 10.06
C GLY A 290 17.80 19.32 8.62
N ASN A 291 18.26 18.39 7.77
CA ASN A 291 17.76 18.25 6.40
C ASN A 291 16.28 17.87 6.47
N ARG A 292 15.42 18.73 5.95
CA ARG A 292 13.98 18.50 5.86
C ARG A 292 13.58 18.50 4.40
N SER A 293 12.73 17.55 4.03
CA SER A 293 12.04 17.63 2.75
C SER A 293 10.81 18.52 2.91
N VAL A 294 10.54 19.37 1.93
CA VAL A 294 9.33 20.19 1.93
C VAL A 294 8.31 19.54 1.01
N LYS A 295 7.15 19.19 1.57
CA LYS A 295 6.00 18.73 0.81
C LYS A 295 5.12 19.94 0.48
N LEU A 296 4.90 20.19 -0.80
CA LEU A 296 4.02 21.26 -1.27
C LEU A 296 2.58 20.73 -1.33
N ILE A 297 1.67 21.39 -0.63
CA ILE A 297 0.25 21.09 -0.59
C ILE A 297 -0.50 22.35 -1.01
N ASN A 298 -1.40 22.24 -1.98
CA ASN A 298 -2.27 23.34 -2.36
C ASN A 298 -3.60 23.17 -1.62
N GLU A 299 -3.93 24.10 -0.75
CA GLU A 299 -5.19 24.09 -0.01
C GLU A 299 -6.07 25.25 -0.46
N VAL A 300 -7.37 25.00 -0.64
CA VAL A 300 -8.32 26.06 -0.95
C VAL A 300 -8.79 26.67 0.37
N HIS A 301 -8.47 27.94 0.59
CA HIS A 301 -8.91 28.68 1.78
C HIS A 301 -10.09 29.59 1.40
N THR A 302 -11.15 29.53 2.19
CA THR A 302 -12.34 30.39 1.98
C THR A 302 -12.13 31.79 2.54
N ASN A 303 -11.30 31.89 3.59
CA ASN A 303 -11.01 33.12 4.31
C ASN A 303 -9.49 33.37 4.29
N TYR A 304 -9.08 34.57 3.91
CA TYR A 304 -7.69 35.02 3.99
C TYR A 304 -7.60 36.19 4.95
N THR A 305 -6.64 36.15 5.87
CA THR A 305 -6.27 37.32 6.65
C THR A 305 -5.75 38.40 5.71
N MET A 306 -6.33 39.59 5.83
CA MET A 306 -5.89 40.74 5.05
C MET A 306 -4.47 41.14 5.48
N PRO A 307 -3.55 41.42 4.55
CA PRO A 307 -2.22 41.90 4.92
C PRO A 307 -2.33 43.30 5.53
N ASP A 308 -1.38 43.59 6.41
CA ASP A 308 -1.19 44.94 6.91
C ASP A 308 -0.47 45.76 5.83
N VAL A 309 -0.86 47.02 5.66
CA VAL A 309 -0.31 47.89 4.60
C VAL A 309 0.31 49.12 5.25
N VAL A 310 1.59 49.35 4.96
CA VAL A 310 2.30 50.54 5.42
C VAL A 310 2.54 51.46 4.24
N ILE A 311 2.17 52.73 4.39
CA ILE A 311 2.31 53.74 3.36
C ILE A 311 3.19 54.86 3.91
N CYS A 312 4.37 55.06 3.34
CA CYS A 312 5.35 56.04 3.80
C CYS A 312 5.62 57.11 2.74
N ALA A 313 5.86 58.35 3.18
CA ALA A 313 6.15 59.48 2.31
C ALA A 313 7.36 60.28 2.78
N ASN A 314 8.10 60.87 1.83
CA ASN A 314 9.28 61.71 2.07
C ASN A 314 8.92 63.18 2.38
N TYR A 315 7.71 63.46 2.85
CA TYR A 315 7.22 64.84 2.93
C TYR A 315 6.48 65.11 4.24
N THR A 316 6.70 66.32 4.77
CA THR A 316 6.18 66.76 6.07
C THR A 316 4.70 67.13 6.05
N SER A 317 4.12 67.37 4.87
CA SER A 317 2.69 67.68 4.76
C SER A 317 1.85 66.42 5.01
N PRO A 318 0.79 66.50 5.83
CA PRO A 318 -0.04 65.34 6.13
C PRO A 318 -0.79 64.88 4.89
N LEU A 319 -0.48 63.68 4.41
CA LEU A 319 -1.35 62.95 3.48
C LEU A 319 -2.61 62.52 4.24
N VAL A 320 -3.77 62.66 3.61
CA VAL A 320 -5.04 62.20 4.18
C VAL A 320 -5.43 60.92 3.49
N TYR A 321 -5.66 59.86 4.27
CA TYR A 321 -5.98 58.54 3.74
C TYR A 321 -7.46 58.24 3.98
N THR A 322 -8.15 57.80 2.92
CA THR A 322 -9.51 57.28 3.02
C THR A 322 -9.55 55.83 2.60
N CYS A 323 -10.18 54.98 3.41
CA CYS A 323 -10.20 53.54 3.24
C CYS A 323 -11.63 53.05 2.96
N ALA A 324 -11.81 52.20 1.93
CA ALA A 324 -13.06 51.48 1.70
C ALA A 324 -12.83 50.00 1.34
N PHE A 325 -13.65 49.11 1.90
CA PHE A 325 -13.80 47.74 1.46
C PHE A 325 -14.81 47.64 0.33
N THR A 326 -14.50 46.86 -0.69
CA THR A 326 -15.50 46.38 -1.66
C THR A 326 -15.92 44.99 -1.22
N MET A 327 -17.22 44.80 -0.98
CA MET A 327 -17.79 43.54 -0.55
C MET A 327 -18.11 42.63 -1.74
N ALA A 328 -18.40 41.35 -1.48
CA ALA A 328 -18.76 40.37 -2.51
C ALA A 328 -20.04 40.76 -3.30
N ASP A 329 -20.97 41.48 -2.67
CA ASP A 329 -22.19 42.03 -3.28
C ASP A 329 -21.96 43.39 -3.99
N LEU A 330 -20.68 43.80 -4.11
CA LEU A 330 -20.24 45.09 -4.66
C LEU A 330 -20.61 46.32 -3.81
N SER A 331 -21.17 46.12 -2.62
CA SER A 331 -21.35 47.24 -1.67
C SER A 331 -20.00 47.74 -1.17
N SER A 332 -19.95 49.02 -0.79
CA SER A 332 -18.76 49.64 -0.21
C SER A 332 -18.96 49.84 1.29
N GLN A 333 -17.97 49.45 2.09
CA GLN A 333 -17.96 49.67 3.54
C GLN A 333 -16.73 50.46 3.98
N ASN A 334 -16.88 51.35 4.94
CA ASN A 334 -15.79 52.18 5.45
C ASN A 334 -14.80 51.32 6.28
N CYS A 335 -13.50 51.45 6.03
CA CYS A 335 -12.44 50.75 6.77
C CYS A 335 -11.50 51.64 7.57
N GLN A 336 -11.89 52.90 7.83
CA GLN A 336 -11.09 53.87 8.59
C GLN A 336 -10.76 53.39 10.00
N GLN A 337 -11.58 52.52 10.61
CA GLN A 337 -11.31 51.93 11.92
C GLN A 337 -10.04 51.05 11.97
N PHE A 338 -9.57 50.57 10.82
CA PHE A 338 -8.35 49.77 10.70
C PHE A 338 -7.12 50.62 10.35
N MET A 339 -7.31 51.92 10.05
CA MET A 339 -6.22 52.86 9.83
C MET A 339 -5.71 53.34 11.19
N THR A 340 -4.45 53.02 11.51
CA THR A 340 -3.80 53.45 12.75
C THR A 340 -2.96 54.69 12.49
N GLN A 341 -2.78 55.54 13.53
CA GLN A 341 -2.12 56.84 13.43
C GLN A 341 -0.73 56.78 12.80
N THR A 342 -0.43 57.86 12.07
CA THR A 342 0.87 58.14 11.47
C THR A 342 1.95 58.16 12.54
N PHE A 343 2.99 57.33 12.39
CA PHE A 343 4.16 57.35 13.26
C PHE A 343 5.33 57.97 12.50
N SER A 344 6.18 58.70 13.23
CA SER A 344 7.50 59.07 12.74
C SER A 344 8.32 57.78 12.64
N ASN A 345 8.85 57.49 11.47
CA ASN A 345 9.79 56.40 11.27
C ASN A 345 10.92 56.55 12.31
N PRO A 346 11.17 55.55 13.17
CA PRO A 346 12.18 55.66 14.20
C PRO A 346 13.60 55.66 13.64
N ASP A 347 13.78 55.34 12.35
CA ASP A 347 15.05 55.45 11.66
C ASP A 347 15.25 56.88 11.10
N PRO A 348 16.14 57.70 11.70
CA PRO A 348 16.40 59.07 11.25
C PRO A 348 17.11 59.14 9.90
N VAL A 349 17.54 58.01 9.32
CA VAL A 349 18.22 57.93 8.01
C VAL A 349 17.25 57.49 6.89
N SER A 350 16.02 57.13 7.25
CA SER A 350 15.00 56.72 6.28
C SER A 350 14.61 57.87 5.34
N GLU A 351 14.63 57.58 4.04
CA GLU A 351 14.12 58.48 2.99
C GLU A 351 12.59 58.72 3.11
N PHE A 352 11.88 57.97 3.98
CA PHE A 352 10.44 58.10 4.19
C PHE A 352 10.11 58.20 5.69
N PRO A 353 10.22 59.40 6.29
CA PRO A 353 10.08 59.59 7.73
C PRO A 353 8.63 59.56 8.23
N TYR A 354 7.62 59.67 7.36
CA TYR A 354 6.21 59.69 7.75
C TYR A 354 5.48 58.48 7.20
N CYS A 355 5.03 57.59 8.08
CA CYS A 355 4.36 56.35 7.70
C CYS A 355 2.97 56.25 8.34
N THR A 356 1.99 55.83 7.56
CA THR A 356 0.65 55.47 8.04
C THR A 356 0.42 53.98 7.80
N MET A 357 -0.16 53.28 8.79
CA MET A 357 -0.40 51.84 8.72
C MET A 357 -1.90 51.54 8.70
N PHE A 358 -2.30 50.73 7.73
CA PHE A 358 -3.50 49.93 7.77
C PHE A 358 -3.19 48.63 8.52
N ALA A 359 -3.79 48.43 9.69
CA ALA A 359 -3.62 47.22 10.50
C ALA A 359 -4.95 46.45 10.56
N SER A 360 -4.97 45.27 9.95
CA SER A 360 -6.12 44.37 9.94
C SER A 360 -6.42 43.79 11.33
N ASN A 361 -5.40 43.67 12.18
CA ASN A 361 -5.45 42.98 13.48
C ASN A 361 -6.05 41.56 13.39
N GLY A 362 -5.96 40.92 12.21
CA GLY A 362 -6.52 39.60 11.93
C GLY A 362 -8.06 39.55 11.87
N ASN A 363 -8.74 40.67 12.09
CA ASN A 363 -10.20 40.73 12.12
C ASN A 363 -10.83 40.90 10.74
N ALA A 364 -10.07 41.42 9.77
CA ALA A 364 -10.52 41.59 8.41
C ALA A 364 -10.10 40.39 7.54
N LEU A 365 -11.08 39.68 7.00
CA LEU A 365 -10.88 38.50 6.18
C LEU A 365 -11.40 38.73 4.75
N PHE A 366 -10.56 38.48 3.75
CA PHE A 366 -11.05 38.32 2.39
C PHE A 366 -11.81 37.02 2.26
N ASN A 367 -12.96 37.06 1.59
CA ASN A 367 -13.73 35.88 1.30
C ASN A 367 -14.34 35.99 -0.10
N ARG A 368 -14.17 34.92 -0.89
CA ARG A 368 -14.58 34.87 -2.30
C ARG A 368 -16.08 35.03 -2.50
N TRP A 369 -16.88 34.53 -1.57
CA TRP A 369 -18.33 34.37 -1.71
C TRP A 369 -19.11 35.32 -0.81
N THR A 370 -18.62 35.51 0.41
CA THR A 370 -19.32 36.20 1.49
C THR A 370 -18.31 36.99 2.32
N GLY A 371 -18.10 38.27 2.00
CA GLY A 371 -17.21 39.12 2.78
C GLY A 371 -16.50 40.16 1.93
N ILE A 372 -15.29 40.53 2.36
CA ILE A 372 -14.46 41.54 1.70
C ILE A 372 -13.85 40.91 0.44
N ARG A 373 -14.00 41.59 -0.69
CA ARG A 373 -13.44 41.20 -1.99
C ARG A 373 -12.12 41.92 -2.28
N SER A 374 -12.05 43.21 -1.93
CA SER A 374 -10.85 44.03 -2.11
C SER A 374 -10.82 45.19 -1.10
N LEU A 375 -9.62 45.63 -0.77
CA LEU A 375 -9.34 46.84 0.03
C LEU A 375 -8.91 47.96 -0.92
N GLY A 376 -9.56 49.11 -0.83
CA GLY A 376 -9.16 50.35 -1.50
C GLY A 376 -8.67 51.39 -0.50
N ILE A 377 -7.48 51.93 -0.69
CA ILE A 377 -6.93 53.05 0.08
C ILE A 377 -6.64 54.19 -0.89
N THR A 378 -7.40 55.27 -0.78
CA THR A 378 -7.14 56.50 -1.53
C THR A 378 -6.23 57.40 -0.71
N VAL A 379 -5.16 57.88 -1.33
CA VAL A 379 -4.21 58.83 -0.76
C VAL A 379 -4.58 60.21 -1.30
N ASN A 380 -4.96 61.14 -0.42
CA ASN A 380 -5.34 62.50 -0.78
C ASN A 380 -4.27 63.50 -0.34
N MET A 381 -4.05 64.53 -1.15
CA MET A 381 -3.15 65.63 -0.84
C MET A 381 -3.90 66.72 -0.06
N THR A 382 -3.26 67.29 0.96
CA THR A 382 -3.77 68.47 1.68
C THR A 382 -3.32 69.79 1.05
N SER A 383 -2.26 69.77 0.25
CA SER A 383 -1.68 70.91 -0.45
C SER A 383 -1.25 70.51 -1.87
N GLY A 384 -1.40 71.37 -2.87
CA GLY A 384 -1.13 71.08 -4.30
C GLY A 384 0.34 70.79 -4.68
N LEU A 385 1.25 70.63 -3.71
CA LEU A 385 2.59 70.07 -3.89
C LEU A 385 2.59 68.70 -3.19
N GLY A 386 2.51 67.63 -3.97
CA GLY A 386 2.60 66.25 -3.49
C GLY A 386 4.05 65.76 -3.39
N PRO A 387 4.33 64.70 -2.62
CA PRO A 387 5.64 64.04 -2.60
C PRO A 387 5.99 63.45 -3.98
N ASP A 388 7.28 63.37 -4.31
CA ASP A 388 7.74 62.75 -5.56
C ASP A 388 7.34 61.27 -5.64
N ASN A 389 7.43 60.56 -4.52
CA ASN A 389 7.02 59.16 -4.41
C ASN A 389 6.43 58.85 -3.02
N VAL A 390 5.45 57.98 -3.02
CA VAL A 390 4.90 57.34 -1.81
C VAL A 390 5.27 55.86 -1.83
N GLN A 391 5.99 55.39 -0.82
CA GLN A 391 6.32 53.99 -0.66
C GLN A 391 5.13 53.23 -0.07
N VAL A 392 4.79 52.09 -0.65
CA VAL A 392 3.74 51.18 -0.18
C VAL A 392 4.39 49.83 0.11
N GLN A 393 4.16 49.29 1.30
CA GLN A 393 4.68 47.99 1.71
C GLN A 393 3.57 47.12 2.28
N LEU A 394 3.55 45.84 1.90
CA LEU A 394 2.59 44.86 2.40
C LEU A 394 3.28 43.89 3.37
N PHE A 395 2.60 43.58 4.47
CA PHE A 395 3.07 42.66 5.51
C PHE A 395 2.05 41.59 5.83
N ASP A 396 2.53 40.39 6.15
CA ASP A 396 1.68 39.37 6.78
C ASP A 396 1.32 39.84 8.20
N HIS A 397 0.03 39.87 8.49
CA HIS A 397 -0.50 40.29 9.80
C HIS A 397 0.08 39.46 10.97
N SER A 398 0.33 38.16 10.76
CA SER A 398 0.81 37.26 11.82
C SER A 398 2.24 37.54 12.25
N ALA A 399 3.01 38.21 11.39
CA ALA A 399 4.40 38.48 11.65
C ALA A 399 4.52 39.86 12.32
N ASN A 400 5.07 39.85 13.54
CA ASN A 400 5.35 41.03 14.37
C ASN A 400 6.44 41.92 13.75
N TYR A 401 6.24 42.40 12.52
CA TYR A 401 7.19 43.27 11.82
C TYR A 401 7.22 44.68 12.40
N VAL A 402 6.09 45.13 12.94
CA VAL A 402 5.93 46.50 13.41
C VAL A 402 6.03 46.51 14.92
N LEU A 403 7.22 46.89 15.45
CA LEU A 403 7.42 47.64 16.72
C LEU A 403 8.87 47.60 17.26
N THR A 404 9.83 46.89 16.65
CA THR A 404 11.19 46.74 17.23
C THR A 404 12.34 47.47 16.54
N ASN A 405 12.10 48.53 15.76
CA ASN A 405 13.16 49.31 15.07
C ASN A 405 14.05 48.50 14.11
N LYS A 406 13.69 47.26 13.77
CA LYS A 406 14.48 46.44 12.87
C LYS A 406 13.94 46.57 11.46
N SER A 407 14.77 47.11 10.56
CA SER A 407 14.55 47.01 9.12
C SER A 407 14.54 45.54 8.69
N CYS A 408 13.95 45.22 7.53
CA CYS A 408 13.97 43.85 6.95
C CYS A 408 15.40 43.25 6.93
N ASN A 409 16.42 44.10 6.83
CA ASN A 409 17.84 43.73 6.84
C ASN A 409 18.40 43.30 8.21
N GLN A 410 17.70 43.56 9.32
CA GLN A 410 18.19 43.30 10.69
C GLN A 410 17.49 42.12 11.39
N LEU A 411 16.47 41.53 10.77
CA LEU A 411 15.58 40.58 11.46
C LEU A 411 15.91 39.10 11.26
N THR A 412 16.65 38.68 10.23
CA THR A 412 16.87 37.25 9.97
C THR A 412 18.20 36.95 9.30
N SER A 413 18.92 35.94 9.80
CA SER A 413 20.04 35.30 9.10
C SER A 413 19.59 34.38 7.94
N ASP A 414 18.28 34.18 7.78
CA ASP A 414 17.69 33.40 6.70
C ASP A 414 17.43 34.27 5.46
N LEU A 415 18.22 34.03 4.41
CA LEU A 415 18.12 34.65 3.09
C LEU A 415 16.70 34.64 2.51
N VAL A 416 15.90 33.61 2.82
CA VAL A 416 14.55 33.42 2.27
C VAL A 416 13.56 34.51 2.74
N TYR A 417 13.66 34.96 4.00
CA TYR A 417 12.76 36.00 4.51
C TYR A 417 13.13 37.38 4.00
N GLN A 418 14.42 37.62 3.74
CA GLN A 418 14.90 38.89 3.21
C GLN A 418 14.37 39.11 1.77
N GLU A 419 14.42 38.08 0.92
CA GLU A 419 13.85 38.15 -0.44
C GLU A 419 12.34 38.37 -0.43
N ALA A 420 11.60 37.73 0.49
CA ALA A 420 10.14 37.92 0.60
C ALA A 420 9.78 39.35 1.04
N CYS A 421 10.58 39.96 1.93
CA CYS A 421 10.38 41.34 2.36
C CYS A 421 10.63 42.36 1.25
N ASP A 422 11.68 42.16 0.45
CA ASP A 422 12.05 43.08 -0.63
C ASP A 422 11.04 43.02 -1.79
N GLN A 423 10.39 41.88 -2.01
CA GLN A 423 9.39 41.70 -3.08
C GLN A 423 8.06 42.42 -2.84
N ASN A 424 7.78 42.88 -1.60
CA ASN A 424 6.51 43.48 -1.22
C ASN A 424 6.56 45.02 -1.07
N ILE A 425 7.59 45.67 -1.63
CA ILE A 425 7.77 47.12 -1.61
C ILE A 425 7.48 47.72 -2.99
N TYR A 426 6.62 48.74 -3.03
CA TYR A 426 6.22 49.45 -4.25
C TYR A 426 6.30 50.95 -4.05
N PHE A 427 6.40 51.69 -5.16
CA PHE A 427 6.36 53.15 -5.16
C PHE A 427 5.18 53.62 -6.00
N MET A 428 4.37 54.50 -5.41
CA MET A 428 3.24 55.19 -6.02
C MET A 428 3.65 56.61 -6.38
N SER A 429 3.41 56.98 -7.64
CA SER A 429 3.62 58.33 -8.18
C SER A 429 2.32 59.12 -8.14
N LEU A 430 2.40 60.42 -8.44
CA LEU A 430 1.23 61.30 -8.52
C LEU A 430 0.24 60.86 -9.61
N HIS A 431 -1.06 60.83 -9.28
CA HIS A 431 -2.17 60.36 -10.11
C HIS A 431 -1.97 58.93 -10.62
N GLU A 432 -1.44 58.04 -9.77
CA GLU A 432 -1.23 56.63 -10.11
C GLU A 432 -2.15 55.72 -9.27
N GLN A 433 -2.70 54.69 -9.90
CA GLN A 433 -3.38 53.59 -9.23
C GLN A 433 -2.50 52.35 -9.22
N LEU A 434 -2.39 51.72 -8.05
CA LEU A 434 -1.70 50.46 -7.84
C LEU A 434 -2.71 49.33 -7.61
N PHE A 435 -2.77 48.38 -8.53
CA PHE A 435 -3.51 47.13 -8.36
C PHE A 435 -2.58 46.05 -7.81
N THR A 436 -2.59 45.87 -6.49
CA THR A 436 -1.76 44.89 -5.81
C THR A 436 -2.53 43.61 -5.56
N SER A 437 -2.02 42.52 -6.10
CA SER A 437 -2.49 41.16 -5.82
C SER A 437 -1.48 40.45 -4.93
N PHE A 438 -1.93 39.68 -3.93
CA PHE A 438 -1.02 38.93 -3.07
C PHE A 438 -1.37 37.43 -3.03
N THR A 439 -0.35 36.61 -2.87
CA THR A 439 -0.44 35.18 -2.64
C THR A 439 0.09 34.89 -1.25
N ALA A 440 -0.72 34.23 -0.42
CA ALA A 440 -0.28 33.76 0.88
C ALA A 440 0.30 32.35 0.77
N SER A 441 1.38 32.12 1.50
CA SER A 441 1.95 30.79 1.68
C SER A 441 2.10 30.50 3.18
N ILE A 442 1.90 29.24 3.56
CA ILE A 442 2.03 28.80 4.96
C ILE A 442 3.13 27.75 5.01
N HIS A 443 4.21 28.03 5.73
CA HIS A 443 5.23 27.07 6.05
C HIS A 443 4.90 26.39 7.38
N GLN A 444 4.51 25.12 7.32
CA GLN A 444 4.34 24.26 8.48
C GLN A 444 5.68 23.68 8.89
N VAL A 445 6.34 24.35 9.83
CA VAL A 445 7.63 23.96 10.36
C VAL A 445 7.45 22.82 11.35
N LEU A 446 8.13 21.70 11.10
CA LEU A 446 8.03 20.51 11.95
C LEU A 446 8.69 20.76 13.31
N VAL A 447 7.92 20.62 14.40
CA VAL A 447 8.44 20.74 15.76
C VAL A 447 9.37 19.55 16.04
N GLN A 448 10.61 19.84 16.43
CA GLN A 448 11.59 18.82 16.74
C GLN A 448 11.26 18.13 18.07
N ASN A 449 10.52 17.02 18.00
CA ASN A 449 10.24 16.17 19.16
C ASN A 449 10.53 14.69 18.84
N GLY A 450 10.54 13.83 19.87
CA GLY A 450 10.77 12.39 19.69
C GLY A 450 9.74 11.73 18.77
N TRP A 451 8.50 12.21 18.79
CA TRP A 451 7.39 11.77 17.95
C TRP A 451 7.67 11.97 16.45
N ALA A 452 8.26 13.10 16.08
CA ALA A 452 8.70 13.39 14.71
C ALA A 452 9.76 12.38 14.22
N THR A 453 10.65 11.93 15.12
CA THR A 453 11.67 10.90 14.78
C THR A 453 11.03 9.52 14.58
N ILE A 454 10.02 9.19 15.40
CA ILE A 454 9.25 7.95 15.25
C ILE A 454 8.45 7.97 13.93
N GLY A 455 7.95 9.13 13.53
CA GLY A 455 7.08 9.32 12.36
C GLY A 455 5.59 9.23 12.69
N VAL A 456 5.20 9.46 13.95
CA VAL A 456 3.80 9.40 14.40
C VAL A 456 3.52 10.62 15.27
N GLY A 457 2.37 11.28 15.05
CA GLY A 457 1.94 12.39 15.90
C GLY A 457 2.77 13.67 15.71
N ASN A 458 3.20 13.95 14.48
CA ASN A 458 3.96 15.14 14.15
C ASN A 458 3.20 16.41 14.55
N GLN A 459 3.88 17.31 15.23
CA GLN A 459 3.38 18.64 15.56
C GLN A 459 4.05 19.67 14.65
N PHE A 460 3.28 20.66 14.22
CA PHE A 460 3.73 21.69 13.30
C PHE A 460 3.48 23.06 13.92
N THR A 461 4.40 23.99 13.67
CA THR A 461 4.20 25.41 13.92
C THR A 461 3.98 26.07 12.57
N ASN A 462 2.93 26.87 12.45
CA ASN A 462 2.62 27.56 11.20
C ASN A 462 3.35 28.89 11.17
N GLU A 463 4.11 29.12 10.12
CA GLU A 463 4.69 30.41 9.79
C GLU A 463 4.08 30.83 8.47
N SER A 464 3.37 31.96 8.43
CA SER A 464 2.80 32.45 7.18
C SER A 464 3.66 33.56 6.58
N SER A 465 3.62 33.64 5.26
CA SER A 465 4.27 34.67 4.49
C SER A 465 3.39 35.07 3.32
N ILE A 466 3.60 36.28 2.81
CA ILE A 466 2.90 36.78 1.65
C ILE A 466 3.92 37.21 0.59
N ALA A 467 3.56 36.99 -0.66
CA ALA A 467 4.25 37.55 -1.81
C ALA A 467 3.24 38.34 -2.64
N SER A 468 3.53 39.60 -2.94
CA SER A 468 2.65 40.45 -3.73
C SER A 468 3.22 40.77 -5.11
N SER A 469 2.31 41.14 -6.03
CA SER A 469 2.60 41.63 -7.36
C SER A 469 1.68 42.79 -7.66
N THR A 470 2.22 43.89 -8.16
CA THR A 470 1.50 45.15 -8.38
C THR A 470 1.54 45.57 -9.84
N GLU A 471 0.36 45.86 -10.39
CA GLU A 471 0.19 46.52 -11.68
C GLU A 471 -0.08 48.01 -11.44
N LYS A 472 0.46 48.88 -12.32
CA LYS A 472 0.31 50.32 -12.20
C LYS A 472 -0.46 50.89 -13.38
N GLU A 473 -1.42 51.77 -13.10
CA GLU A 473 -2.19 52.47 -14.12
C GLU A 473 -2.31 53.96 -13.78
N PRO A 474 -2.30 54.88 -14.77
CA PRO A 474 -2.61 56.28 -14.51
C PRO A 474 -4.07 56.43 -14.06
N TRP A 475 -4.30 57.24 -13.02
CA TRP A 475 -5.59 57.42 -12.37
C TRP A 475 -6.03 58.89 -12.37
N GLY A 476 -6.89 59.23 -13.33
CA GLY A 476 -7.56 60.53 -13.39
C GLY A 476 -6.61 61.74 -13.39
N THR A 477 -7.18 62.94 -13.40
CA THR A 477 -6.44 64.20 -13.24
C THR A 477 -7.04 65.06 -12.12
N ASP A 478 -7.75 64.42 -11.19
CA ASP A 478 -8.36 65.10 -10.06
C ASP A 478 -7.25 65.59 -9.12
N GLN A 479 -7.10 66.91 -9.04
CA GLN A 479 -5.97 67.58 -8.37
C GLN A 479 -5.85 67.31 -6.86
N VAL A 480 -6.83 66.65 -6.26
CA VAL A 480 -6.88 66.37 -4.82
C VAL A 480 -6.37 64.96 -4.49
N ILE A 481 -6.43 64.03 -5.45
CA ILE A 481 -6.10 62.61 -5.22
C ILE A 481 -4.65 62.38 -5.64
N TYR A 482 -3.81 61.99 -4.68
CA TYR A 482 -2.44 61.59 -4.96
C TYR A 482 -2.42 60.26 -5.72
N GLY A 483 -3.19 59.27 -5.27
CA GLY A 483 -3.26 57.95 -5.91
C GLY A 483 -4.20 57.00 -5.20
N LEU A 484 -4.40 55.82 -5.79
CA LEU A 484 -5.31 54.80 -5.29
C LEU A 484 -4.59 53.45 -5.19
N LEU A 485 -4.54 52.87 -4.00
CA LEU A 485 -4.06 51.51 -3.79
C LEU A 485 -5.25 50.56 -3.69
N THR A 486 -5.28 49.52 -4.52
CA THR A 486 -6.24 48.42 -4.42
C THR A 486 -5.51 47.12 -4.08
N VAL A 487 -5.87 46.47 -2.98
CA VAL A 487 -5.30 45.20 -2.53
C VAL A 487 -6.36 44.10 -2.61
N LYS A 488 -5.99 42.96 -3.23
CA LYS A 488 -6.86 41.77 -3.33
C LYS A 488 -6.02 40.47 -3.34
N PRO A 489 -6.57 39.31 -2.93
CA PRO A 489 -5.87 38.04 -3.12
C PRO A 489 -5.76 37.69 -4.61
N ALA A 490 -4.60 37.19 -5.04
CA ALA A 490 -4.36 36.73 -6.42
C ALA A 490 -5.16 35.45 -6.72
N ALA A 491 -5.18 34.52 -5.76
CA ALA A 491 -5.97 33.31 -5.79
C ALA A 491 -6.42 32.95 -4.36
N TYR A 492 -7.50 32.15 -4.27
CA TYR A 492 -7.97 31.57 -3.01
C TYR A 492 -7.37 30.17 -2.76
N VAL A 493 -6.17 29.93 -3.30
CA VAL A 493 -5.38 28.72 -3.09
C VAL A 493 -4.13 29.12 -2.30
N VAL A 494 -3.98 28.59 -1.09
CA VAL A 494 -2.79 28.76 -0.26
C VAL A 494 -1.84 27.62 -0.57
N GLN A 495 -0.58 27.97 -0.83
CA GLN A 495 0.47 26.98 -0.89
C GLN A 495 0.98 26.70 0.52
N VAL A 496 0.67 25.52 1.03
CA VAL A 496 1.14 25.01 2.31
C VAL A 496 2.42 24.21 2.07
N GLN A 497 3.54 24.76 2.51
CA GLN A 497 4.84 24.09 2.52
C GLN A 497 4.95 23.34 3.83
N GLN A 498 4.90 22.01 3.80
CA GLN A 498 4.96 21.20 5.01
C GLN A 498 6.31 20.51 5.14
N ASP A 499 7.01 20.77 6.24
CA ASP A 499 8.25 20.05 6.56
C ASP A 499 7.94 18.57 6.81
N GLN A 500 8.67 17.70 6.14
CA GLN A 500 8.62 16.26 6.34
C GLN A 500 10.01 15.70 6.51
N ARG A 501 10.14 14.77 7.47
CA ARG A 501 11.34 13.94 7.57
C ARG A 501 11.33 12.89 6.48
N THR A 502 12.45 12.77 5.77
CA THR A 502 12.62 11.74 4.74
C THR A 502 12.81 10.36 5.37
N HIS A 503 13.43 10.31 6.55
CA HIS A 503 13.65 9.09 7.32
C HIS A 503 13.00 9.17 8.70
N THR A 504 12.09 8.24 8.95
CA THR A 504 11.46 8.02 10.27
C THR A 504 11.67 6.58 10.70
N ILE A 505 11.63 6.31 12.00
CA ILE A 505 11.77 4.94 12.53
C ILE A 505 10.67 4.04 11.95
N LEU A 506 9.43 4.53 11.89
CA LEU A 506 8.31 3.76 11.34
C LEU A 506 8.50 3.46 9.85
N ALA A 507 8.94 4.43 9.05
CA ALA A 507 9.26 4.22 7.64
C ALA A 507 10.42 3.21 7.48
N ALA A 508 11.46 3.32 8.31
CA ALA A 508 12.59 2.39 8.30
C ALA A 508 12.16 0.97 8.68
N MET A 509 11.28 0.78 9.67
CA MET A 509 10.71 -0.53 10.00
C MET A 509 9.90 -1.10 8.83
N GLY A 510 9.12 -0.27 8.14
CA GLY A 510 8.39 -0.66 6.94
C GLY A 510 9.32 -1.11 5.81
N LEU A 511 10.37 -0.33 5.52
CA LEU A 511 11.38 -0.66 4.51
C LEU A 511 12.17 -1.92 4.88
N LEU A 512 12.54 -2.08 6.15
CA LEU A 512 13.25 -3.24 6.67
C LEU A 512 12.39 -4.51 6.55
N GLY A 513 11.11 -4.42 6.94
CA GLY A 513 10.14 -5.50 6.78
C GLY A 513 9.93 -5.89 5.31
N GLY A 514 9.85 -4.90 4.42
CA GLY A 514 9.77 -5.12 2.97
C GLY A 514 11.00 -5.82 2.40
N ALA A 515 12.20 -5.32 2.72
CA ALA A 515 13.46 -5.93 2.30
C ALA A 515 13.57 -7.37 2.82
N TYR A 516 13.31 -7.58 4.11
CA TYR A 516 13.29 -8.92 4.71
C TYR A 516 12.28 -9.85 4.01
N GLY A 517 11.07 -9.37 3.73
CA GLY A 517 10.05 -10.13 3.02
C GLY A 517 10.49 -10.58 1.62
N VAL A 518 11.19 -9.71 0.87
CA VAL A 518 11.76 -10.06 -0.45
C VAL A 518 12.85 -11.11 -0.31
N LEU A 519 13.80 -10.94 0.62
CA LEU A 519 14.89 -11.88 0.84
C LEU A 519 14.36 -13.25 1.31
N ALA A 520 13.37 -13.26 2.21
CA ALA A 520 12.69 -14.47 2.66
C ALA A 520 11.92 -15.13 1.49
N GLY A 521 11.28 -14.35 0.63
CA GLY A 521 10.62 -14.84 -0.57
C GLY A 521 11.60 -15.53 -1.54
N ILE A 522 12.75 -14.91 -1.81
CA ILE A 522 13.82 -15.50 -2.61
C ILE A 522 14.29 -16.82 -1.98
N TYR A 523 14.53 -16.83 -0.67
CA TYR A 523 14.93 -18.04 0.06
C TYR A 523 13.89 -19.17 -0.08
N VAL A 524 12.60 -18.85 0.09
CA VAL A 524 11.50 -19.82 -0.06
C VAL A 524 11.39 -20.35 -1.50
N ILE A 525 11.64 -19.53 -2.52
CA ILE A 525 11.63 -19.96 -3.93
C ILE A 525 12.83 -20.87 -4.26
N LEU A 526 14.00 -20.60 -3.67
CA LEU A 526 15.19 -21.40 -3.90
C LEU A 526 15.07 -22.78 -3.26
N TRP A 527 14.68 -22.82 -1.99
CA TRP A 527 14.77 -24.02 -1.15
C TRP A 527 13.42 -24.67 -0.81
N GLY A 528 12.30 -24.00 -1.11
CA GLY A 528 10.98 -24.42 -0.67
C GLY A 528 10.81 -24.27 0.84
N GLN A 529 9.55 -24.23 1.31
CA GLN A 529 9.25 -24.44 2.73
C GLN A 529 8.35 -25.65 2.95
N PRO A 530 8.63 -26.51 3.95
CA PRO A 530 7.83 -27.69 4.23
C PRO A 530 6.35 -27.36 4.46
N HIS A 531 6.05 -26.20 5.05
CA HIS A 531 4.69 -25.77 5.38
C HIS A 531 3.98 -25.01 4.23
N LEU A 532 4.71 -24.42 3.28
CA LEU A 532 4.15 -23.59 2.20
C LEU A 532 4.02 -24.29 0.84
N GLN A 533 4.31 -25.60 0.79
CA GLN A 533 4.43 -26.43 -0.43
C GLN A 533 5.67 -26.08 -1.29
N PRO A 534 6.36 -27.08 -1.86
CA PRO A 534 7.72 -26.92 -2.36
C PRO A 534 7.72 -26.40 -3.79
N ILE A 535 7.83 -25.09 -3.96
CA ILE A 535 8.56 -24.53 -5.09
C ILE A 535 10.00 -24.37 -4.61
N GLY A 536 10.70 -25.47 -4.36
CA GLY A 536 12.15 -25.46 -4.18
C GLY A 536 12.77 -25.71 -5.55
N VAL A 537 13.08 -24.66 -6.29
CA VAL A 537 13.64 -24.80 -7.65
C VAL A 537 14.92 -25.63 -7.62
N ILE A 538 15.78 -25.39 -6.62
CA ILE A 538 17.04 -26.14 -6.44
C ILE A 538 16.77 -27.59 -6.07
N GLU A 539 15.79 -27.85 -5.21
CA GLU A 539 15.40 -29.20 -4.79
C GLU A 539 14.87 -30.01 -5.98
N ARG A 540 14.06 -29.40 -6.85
CA ARG A 540 13.59 -30.05 -8.09
C ARG A 540 14.70 -30.28 -9.10
N VAL A 541 15.56 -29.30 -9.35
CA VAL A 541 16.65 -29.42 -10.32
C VAL A 541 17.64 -30.50 -9.87
N SER A 542 17.99 -30.55 -8.58
CA SER A 542 18.88 -31.60 -8.06
C SER A 542 18.29 -33.00 -8.20
N SER A 543 17.01 -33.20 -7.82
CA SER A 543 16.32 -34.49 -7.99
C SER A 543 16.17 -34.89 -9.47
N PHE A 544 15.95 -33.92 -10.35
CA PHE A 544 15.87 -34.15 -11.80
C PHE A 544 17.24 -34.55 -12.39
N LEU A 545 18.32 -33.87 -11.98
CA LEU A 545 19.67 -34.22 -12.43
C LEU A 545 20.12 -35.59 -11.90
N GLU A 546 19.85 -35.91 -10.63
CA GLU A 546 20.17 -37.23 -10.06
C GLU A 546 19.39 -38.36 -10.74
N SER A 547 18.10 -38.16 -11.01
CA SER A 547 17.29 -39.18 -11.72
C SER A 547 17.79 -39.40 -13.16
N ARG A 548 18.25 -38.36 -13.86
CA ARG A 548 18.86 -38.49 -15.19
C ARG A 548 20.21 -39.21 -15.14
N LEU A 549 21.05 -38.91 -14.14
CA LEU A 549 22.36 -39.55 -13.97
C LEU A 549 22.21 -41.04 -13.61
N ARG A 550 21.27 -41.39 -12.71
CA ARG A 550 20.96 -42.80 -12.39
C ARG A 550 20.35 -43.54 -13.59
N GLY A 551 19.48 -42.89 -14.36
CA GLY A 551 18.92 -43.45 -15.59
C GLY A 551 19.99 -43.78 -16.63
N ARG A 552 21.03 -42.95 -16.76
CA ARG A 552 22.18 -43.23 -17.63
C ARG A 552 23.04 -44.38 -17.10
N GLN A 553 23.28 -44.44 -15.79
CA GLN A 553 24.12 -45.48 -15.18
C GLN A 553 23.50 -46.88 -15.28
N MET A 554 22.16 -46.99 -15.18
CA MET A 554 21.46 -48.25 -15.45
C MET A 554 21.50 -48.65 -16.93
N SER A 555 21.48 -47.69 -17.86
CA SER A 555 21.61 -47.99 -19.30
C SER A 555 23.01 -48.46 -19.71
N THR A 556 24.06 -48.03 -19.02
CA THR A 556 25.45 -48.45 -19.29
C THR A 556 25.81 -49.79 -18.63
N SER A 557 25.08 -50.20 -17.58
CA SER A 557 25.28 -51.49 -16.91
C SER A 557 24.65 -52.68 -17.65
N GLN A 558 23.72 -52.45 -18.59
CA GLN A 558 23.06 -53.52 -19.33
C GLN A 558 23.78 -53.97 -20.60
N SER A 559 24.95 -53.40 -20.93
CA SER A 559 25.71 -53.74 -22.16
C SER A 559 26.95 -54.62 -21.93
N LEU A 560 27.11 -55.28 -20.78
CA LEU A 560 28.17 -56.27 -20.56
C LEU A 560 27.59 -57.69 -20.74
N PRO A 561 28.00 -58.45 -21.78
CA PRO A 561 27.57 -59.83 -21.92
C PRO A 561 28.19 -60.68 -20.81
N SER A 562 27.34 -61.18 -19.91
CA SER A 562 27.71 -62.13 -18.88
C SER A 562 28.01 -63.50 -19.52
N TYR A 563 29.25 -63.72 -19.94
CA TYR A 563 29.81 -65.07 -20.02
C TYR A 563 30.12 -65.53 -18.59
N ALA A 564 29.12 -66.12 -17.92
CA ALA A 564 29.31 -66.81 -16.66
C ALA A 564 29.05 -68.31 -16.91
N GLU A 565 30.13 -69.06 -16.77
CA GLU A 565 30.28 -70.49 -16.89
C GLU A 565 29.34 -71.25 -15.95
N VAL A 566 28.55 -72.17 -16.52
CA VAL A 566 27.67 -73.08 -15.79
C VAL A 566 28.52 -74.19 -15.19
N VAL A 567 28.82 -74.09 -13.89
CA VAL A 567 29.34 -75.21 -13.09
C VAL A 567 28.19 -75.76 -12.22
N PRO A 568 27.78 -77.02 -12.39
CA PRO A 568 26.74 -77.61 -11.56
C PRO A 568 27.32 -78.08 -10.21
N PRO A 569 26.64 -77.83 -9.08
CA PRO A 569 27.03 -78.45 -7.82
C PRO A 569 26.44 -79.87 -7.71
N ILE A 570 27.35 -80.82 -7.48
CA ILE A 570 27.08 -82.22 -7.15
C ILE A 570 26.68 -82.32 -5.66
N HIS A 571 25.51 -82.93 -5.41
CA HIS A 571 24.99 -83.61 -4.22
C HIS A 571 25.40 -83.14 -2.80
N SER A 572 24.42 -82.95 -1.90
CA SER A 572 23.98 -84.04 -0.99
C SER A 572 22.87 -83.61 0.00
N LYS A 573 22.06 -84.62 0.39
CA LYS A 573 21.21 -84.75 1.58
C LYS A 573 19.88 -83.97 1.67
N ARG A 574 18.87 -84.59 1.05
CA ARG A 574 17.63 -85.11 1.66
C ARG A 574 17.51 -84.90 3.18
N SER A 575 16.53 -84.09 3.59
CA SER A 575 15.77 -84.28 4.83
C SER A 575 14.29 -84.16 4.48
N SER A 576 13.58 -85.25 4.70
CA SER A 576 12.14 -85.40 4.53
C SER A 576 11.41 -84.81 5.73
N ASN A 577 10.53 -83.83 5.48
CA ASN A 577 9.21 -83.60 6.06
C ASN A 577 8.82 -82.15 5.74
N ASP A 578 7.54 -81.93 5.43
CA ASP A 578 6.89 -80.65 5.04
C ASP A 578 6.60 -80.47 3.54
N GLN A 579 6.19 -81.55 2.87
CA GLN A 579 5.59 -81.48 1.54
C GLN A 579 4.19 -82.11 1.49
N ILE A 580 3.37 -81.84 2.51
CA ILE A 580 1.93 -82.14 2.53
C ILE A 580 1.21 -80.96 3.20
N HIS A 581 0.97 -79.88 2.45
CA HIS A 581 -0.09 -78.88 2.74
C HIS A 581 -0.33 -77.86 1.61
N LEU A 582 0.29 -78.01 0.43
CA LEU A 582 0.15 -77.08 -0.70
C LEU A 582 -0.51 -77.69 -1.95
N LEU A 583 -1.41 -78.66 -1.77
CA LEU A 583 -2.20 -79.25 -2.87
C LEU A 583 -3.70 -79.37 -2.56
N GLU A 584 -4.26 -78.44 -1.78
CA GLU A 584 -5.71 -78.43 -1.50
C GLU A 584 -6.43 -77.09 -1.74
N ASN A 585 -5.79 -76.11 -2.40
CA ASN A 585 -6.44 -74.84 -2.78
C ASN A 585 -6.50 -74.58 -4.31
N ALA A 586 -6.14 -75.56 -5.14
CA ALA A 586 -6.17 -75.41 -6.60
C ALA A 586 -7.50 -75.87 -7.25
N ALA A 587 -8.54 -76.19 -6.47
CA ALA A 587 -9.81 -76.70 -7.00
C ALA A 587 -11.02 -75.75 -6.82
N PHE A 588 -10.85 -74.56 -6.24
CA PHE A 588 -11.98 -73.65 -5.97
C PHE A 588 -12.14 -72.46 -6.95
N VAL A 589 -11.23 -72.29 -7.93
CA VAL A 589 -11.25 -71.12 -8.84
C VAL A 589 -11.79 -71.45 -10.25
N ARG A 590 -12.40 -72.62 -10.45
CA ARG A 590 -12.90 -73.04 -11.78
C ARG A 590 -14.40 -72.87 -12.04
N HIS A 591 -15.15 -72.15 -11.19
CA HIS A 591 -16.61 -72.07 -11.36
C HIS A 591 -17.25 -70.67 -11.38
N MET A 592 -16.52 -69.61 -11.73
CA MET A 592 -17.13 -68.29 -12.00
C MET A 592 -16.54 -67.59 -13.22
N SER A 593 -16.65 -68.23 -14.38
CA SER A 593 -16.41 -67.57 -15.68
C SER A 593 -17.58 -67.87 -16.62
N ASP A 594 -18.76 -67.35 -16.27
CA ASP A 594 -19.85 -67.22 -17.24
C ASP A 594 -20.74 -66.02 -16.84
N GLU A 595 -20.22 -64.81 -17.04
CA GLU A 595 -21.06 -63.63 -17.21
C GLU A 595 -20.47 -62.75 -18.31
N THR A 596 -21.29 -62.53 -19.33
CA THR A 596 -21.02 -61.83 -20.57
C THR A 596 -21.10 -60.32 -20.36
N ILE A 597 -19.95 -59.63 -20.34
CA ILE A 597 -19.89 -58.16 -20.34
C ILE A 597 -20.03 -57.65 -21.79
N PRO A 598 -20.90 -56.65 -22.09
CA PRO A 598 -21.15 -56.22 -23.45
C PRO A 598 -19.94 -55.52 -24.08
N ASN A 599 -19.55 -55.99 -25.26
CA ASN A 599 -18.36 -55.61 -26.02
C ASN A 599 -18.45 -54.22 -26.71
N SER A 600 -19.32 -53.32 -26.23
CA SER A 600 -19.56 -51.99 -26.82
C SER A 600 -18.54 -50.94 -26.36
N ASN A 601 -18.04 -51.04 -25.13
CA ASN A 601 -17.10 -50.05 -24.57
C ASN A 601 -15.68 -50.18 -25.12
N LEU A 602 -15.27 -51.38 -25.56
CA LEU A 602 -13.91 -51.62 -26.08
C LEU A 602 -13.72 -51.06 -27.50
N ARG A 603 -14.80 -51.03 -28.30
CA ARG A 603 -14.81 -50.39 -29.63
C ARG A 603 -14.80 -48.88 -29.52
N ASP A 604 -15.54 -48.30 -28.57
CA ASP A 604 -15.54 -46.84 -28.34
C ASP A 604 -14.15 -46.36 -27.85
N LEU A 605 -13.47 -47.15 -27.01
CA LEU A 605 -12.11 -46.83 -26.57
C LEU A 605 -11.08 -46.89 -27.71
N HIS A 606 -11.15 -47.89 -28.58
CA HIS A 606 -10.29 -47.99 -29.76
C HIS A 606 -10.52 -46.85 -30.75
N GLN A 607 -11.78 -46.41 -30.89
CA GLN A 607 -12.13 -45.32 -31.81
C GLN A 607 -11.66 -43.96 -31.28
N ARG A 608 -11.71 -43.74 -29.96
CA ARG A 608 -11.16 -42.53 -29.31
C ARG A 608 -9.62 -42.48 -29.35
N LEU A 609 -8.95 -43.63 -29.22
CA LEU A 609 -7.48 -43.70 -29.28
C LEU A 609 -6.94 -43.31 -30.67
N ARG A 610 -7.61 -43.70 -31.76
CA ARG A 610 -7.21 -43.29 -33.12
C ARG A 610 -7.37 -41.79 -33.36
N VAL A 611 -8.43 -41.17 -32.83
CA VAL A 611 -8.62 -39.71 -32.95
C VAL A 611 -7.51 -38.96 -32.22
N VAL A 612 -7.07 -39.46 -31.05
CA VAL A 612 -5.96 -38.87 -30.29
C VAL A 612 -4.63 -39.05 -31.03
N GLU A 613 -4.35 -40.21 -31.63
CA GLU A 613 -3.15 -40.40 -32.48
C GLU A 613 -3.13 -39.47 -33.70
N THR A 614 -4.29 -39.24 -34.32
CA THR A 614 -4.38 -38.38 -35.52
C THR A 614 -4.17 -36.90 -35.17
N VAL A 615 -4.71 -36.45 -34.03
CA VAL A 615 -4.51 -35.09 -33.51
C VAL A 615 -3.08 -34.87 -33.02
N LEU A 616 -2.43 -35.90 -32.45
CA LEU A 616 -1.02 -35.83 -32.07
C LEU A 616 -0.10 -35.82 -33.29
N ALA A 617 -0.44 -36.53 -34.37
CA ALA A 617 0.32 -36.48 -35.62
C ALA A 617 0.27 -35.10 -36.29
N ASP A 618 -0.84 -34.38 -36.19
CA ASP A 618 -0.98 -33.00 -36.69
C ASP A 618 -0.31 -31.94 -35.78
N PHE A 619 -0.09 -32.25 -34.49
CA PHE A 619 0.53 -31.32 -33.53
C PHE A 619 2.05 -31.48 -33.37
N VAL A 620 2.65 -32.51 -33.96
CA VAL A 620 4.12 -32.58 -34.08
C VAL A 620 4.53 -31.61 -35.19
N ILE A 621 4.77 -30.37 -34.78
CA ILE A 621 5.52 -29.39 -35.56
C ILE A 621 6.80 -30.07 -36.03
N ASP A 622 6.99 -30.08 -37.34
CA ASP A 622 8.11 -30.62 -38.11
C ASP A 622 9.43 -29.97 -37.64
N LEU A 623 9.98 -30.50 -36.54
CA LEU A 623 11.22 -30.02 -35.89
C LEU A 623 12.43 -30.14 -36.82
N ASP A 624 12.36 -31.01 -37.83
CA ASP A 624 13.39 -31.16 -38.86
C ASP A 624 13.48 -29.92 -39.77
N LYS A 625 12.37 -29.21 -40.01
CA LYS A 625 12.38 -27.93 -40.75
C LYS A 625 13.01 -26.77 -39.98
N LEU A 626 13.09 -26.84 -38.65
CA LEU A 626 13.75 -25.84 -37.82
C LEU A 626 15.27 -26.09 -37.68
N SER A 627 15.69 -27.36 -37.75
CA SER A 627 17.11 -27.74 -37.80
C SER A 627 17.78 -27.22 -39.08
N ASP A 628 17.11 -27.36 -40.23
CA ASP A 628 17.70 -27.02 -41.54
C ASP A 628 17.80 -25.49 -41.78
N LYS A 629 16.92 -24.70 -41.15
CA LYS A 629 17.03 -23.23 -41.16
C LYS A 629 18.16 -22.70 -40.28
N SER A 630 18.50 -23.39 -39.19
CA SER A 630 19.62 -23.01 -38.31
C SER A 630 20.99 -23.31 -38.92
N ALA A 631 21.10 -24.29 -39.81
CA ALA A 631 22.34 -24.60 -40.50
C ALA A 631 22.65 -23.58 -41.62
N LYS A 632 21.62 -23.02 -42.26
CA LYS A 632 21.76 -22.04 -43.36
C LYS A 632 22.04 -20.60 -42.91
N THR A 633 22.00 -20.31 -41.61
CA THR A 633 22.35 -18.98 -41.05
C THR A 633 23.77 -18.92 -40.45
N ARG A 634 24.57 -19.99 -40.62
CA ARG A 634 25.98 -20.06 -40.17
C ARG A 634 27.00 -20.32 -41.28
N SER A 635 26.60 -20.16 -42.54
CA SER A 635 27.50 -19.94 -43.68
C SER A 635 27.21 -18.56 -44.25
#